data_AF-A0A937Q4A5-F1
#
_entry.id   AF-A0A937Q4A5-F1
#
_cell.length_a   1.000
_cell.length_b   1.000
_cell.length_c   1.000
_cell.angle_alpha   90.00
_cell.angle_beta   90.00
_cell.angle_gamma   90.00
#
_symmetry.space_group_name_H-M   'P 1'
#
loop_
_entity.id
_entity.type
_entity.pdbx_description
1 polymer ?
#
loop_
_entity_poly.entity_id
_entity_poly.type
_entity_poly.pdbx_seq_one_letter_code
_entity_poly.pdbx_strand_id
1 'polypeptide(L)' 'MLNHLYRHPLVTANEIAALLDVTHQTASSLIRDFEELQILKKWEKIGRSQLYIFGRYFALFLD' A
#
# COMPACT_ATOMS: atom_id res chain seq x y z
N MET A 1 -0.22 -0.41 -10.58
CA MET A 1 -0.13 -0.57 -9.11
C MET A 1 -0.38 -2.00 -8.63
N LEU A 2 -1.52 -2.64 -8.94
CA LEU A 2 -1.80 -4.00 -8.44
C LEU A 2 -0.70 -5.03 -8.78
N ASN A 3 -0.23 -5.08 -10.04
CA ASN A 3 0.87 -5.96 -10.45
C ASN A 3 2.19 -5.70 -9.68
N HIS A 4 2.41 -4.45 -9.24
CA HIS A 4 3.56 -4.11 -8.40
C HIS A 4 3.37 -4.67 -6.99
N LEU A 5 2.17 -4.54 -6.40
CA LEU A 5 1.84 -5.08 -5.08
C LEU A 5 1.93 -6.61 -5.00
N TYR A 6 1.74 -7.31 -6.11
CA TYR A 6 1.97 -8.76 -6.17
C TYR A 6 3.45 -9.17 -6.08
N ARG A 7 4.38 -8.27 -6.45
CA ARG A 7 5.83 -8.51 -6.37
C ARG A 7 6.45 -7.88 -5.11
N HIS A 8 5.87 -6.76 -4.67
CA HIS A 8 6.29 -5.98 -3.51
C HIS A 8 5.05 -5.70 -2.64
N PRO A 9 4.69 -6.63 -1.74
CA PRO A 9 3.45 -6.54 -0.96
C PRO A 9 3.50 -5.45 0.11
N LEU A 10 4.69 -4.90 0.41
CA LEU A 10 4.89 -3.82 1.36
C LEU A 10 5.19 -2.52 0.62
N VAL A 11 4.43 -1.48 0.92
CA VAL A 11 4.57 -0.16 0.29
C VAL A 11 4.30 0.97 1.28
N THR A 12 4.95 2.11 1.04
CA THR A 12 4.75 3.36 1.75
C THR A 12 4.03 4.39 0.87
N ALA A 13 3.50 5.45 1.49
CA ALA A 13 2.88 6.55 0.74
C ALA A 13 3.83 7.25 -0.24
N ASN A 14 5.11 7.39 0.13
CA ASN A 14 6.14 7.96 -0.73
C ASN A 14 6.41 7.08 -1.95
N GLU A 15 6.50 5.76 -1.77
CA GLU A 15 6.72 4.83 -2.88
C GLU A 15 5.54 4.81 -3.84
N ILE A 16 4.30 4.90 -3.34
CA ILE A 16 3.10 4.98 -4.18
C ILE A 16 3.06 6.30 -4.96
N ALA A 17 3.41 7.42 -4.32
CA ALA A 17 3.51 8.72 -4.97
C ALA A 17 4.53 8.69 -6.12
N ALA A 18 5.72 8.13 -5.87
CA ALA A 18 6.76 7.97 -6.88
C ALA A 18 6.38 6.99 -8.00
N LEU A 19 5.77 5.85 -7.65
CA LEU A 19 5.37 4.81 -8.62
C LEU A 19 4.30 5.30 -9.60
N LEU A 20 3.38 6.13 -9.13
CA LEU A 20 2.27 6.65 -9.92
C LEU A 20 2.54 8.03 -10.51
N ASP A 21 3.69 8.64 -10.20
CA ASP A 21 4.03 10.02 -10.53
C ASP A 21 2.92 11.02 -10.13
N VAL A 22 2.49 10.91 -8.87
CA VAL A 22 1.44 11.75 -8.28
C VAL A 22 1.93 12.44 -7.01
N THR A 23 1.19 13.46 -6.58
CA THR A 23 1.49 14.14 -5.31
C THR A 23 1.32 13.20 -4.11
N HIS A 24 2.02 13.48 -3.03
CA HIS A 24 1.88 12.75 -1.76
C HIS A 24 0.43 12.78 -1.24
N GLN A 25 -0.29 13.89 -1.42
CA GLN A 25 -1.71 14.00 -1.06
C GLN A 25 -2.58 13.03 -1.88
N THR A 26 -2.37 12.98 -3.21
CA THR A 26 -3.08 12.06 -4.10
C THR A 26 -2.79 10.60 -3.73
N ALA A 27 -1.53 10.26 -3.48
CA ALA A 27 -1.14 8.92 -3.03
C ALA A 27 -1.80 8.56 -1.69
N SER A 28 -1.88 9.49 -0.75
CA SER A 28 -2.53 9.27 0.55
C SER A 28 -4.03 8.99 0.43
N SER A 29 -4.74 9.71 -0.45
CA SER A 29 -6.15 9.44 -0.75
C SER A 29 -6.34 8.07 -1.39
N LEU A 30 -5.51 7.72 -2.38
CA LEU A 30 -5.54 6.40 -3.03
C LEU A 30 -5.31 5.25 -2.03
N ILE A 31 -4.39 5.43 -1.09
CA ILE A 31 -4.15 4.44 -0.03
C ILE A 31 -5.40 4.27 0.85
N ARG A 32 -6.07 5.37 1.21
CA ARG A 32 -7.30 5.30 2.00
C ARG A 32 -8.38 4.54 1.25
N ASP A 33 -8.58 4.82 -0.04
CA ASP A 33 -9.53 4.10 -0.87
C ASP A 33 -9.19 2.60 -0.94
N PHE A 34 -7.90 2.24 -1.03
CA PHE A 34 -7.46 0.85 -0.99
C PHE A 34 -7.60 0.18 0.38
N GLU A 35 -7.49 0.92 1.49
CA GLU A 35 -7.82 0.39 2.81
C GLU A 35 -9.33 0.11 2.94
N GLU A 36 -10.17 1.03 2.46
CA GLU A 36 -11.63 0.86 2.44
C GLU A 36 -12.04 -0.35 1.60
N LEU A 37 -11.38 -0.56 0.45
CA LEU A 37 -11.57 -1.72 -0.42
C LEU A 37 -10.91 -3.01 0.08
N GLN A 38 -10.29 -3.01 1.27
CA GLN A 38 -9.56 -4.15 1.85
C GLN A 38 -8.41 -4.67 0.96
N ILE A 39 -7.90 -3.82 0.08
CA ILE A 39 -6.75 -4.08 -0.81
C ILE A 39 -5.46 -3.86 -0.03
N LEU A 40 -5.35 -2.76 0.71
CA LEU A 40 -4.23 -2.46 1.59
C LEU A 40 -4.67 -2.55 3.05
N LYS A 41 -3.73 -2.90 3.94
CA LYS A 41 -3.90 -2.79 5.39
C LYS A 41 -2.71 -2.06 5.98
N LYS A 42 -2.96 -1.16 6.93
CA LYS A 42 -1.89 -0.64 7.79
C LYS A 42 -1.17 -1.79 8.49
N TRP A 43 0.16 -1.77 8.41
CA TRP A 43 1.00 -2.77 9.05
C TRP A 43 1.77 -2.15 10.23
N GLU A 44 2.85 -1.44 9.94
CA GLU A 44 3.74 -0.87 10.95
C GLU A 44 4.17 0.53 10.53
N LYS A 45 4.55 1.34 11.51
CA LYS A 45 5.11 2.66 11.27
C LYS A 45 6.64 2.58 11.35
N ILE A 46 7.31 2.88 10.25
CA ILE A 46 8.77 2.91 10.16
C ILE A 46 9.22 4.37 10.20
N GLY A 47 9.67 4.81 11.37
CA GLY A 47 10.04 6.21 11.62
C GLY A 47 8.87 7.16 11.41
N ARG A 48 8.98 8.06 10.42
CA ARG A 48 7.90 8.99 10.04
C ARG A 48 6.93 8.43 9.00
N SER A 49 7.28 7.32 8.35
CA SER A 49 6.50 6.73 7.26
C SER A 49 5.60 5.61 7.76
N GLN A 50 4.37 5.55 7.25
CA GLN A 50 3.47 4.42 7.48
C GLN A 50 3.68 3.36 6.40
N LEU A 51 3.87 2.11 6.82
CA LEU A 51 3.94 0.95 5.95
C LEU A 51 2.54 0.33 5.81
N TYR A 52 2.22 -0.06 4.58
CA TYR A 52 0.98 -0.72 4.20
C TYR A 52 1.32 -2.04 3.54
N ILE A 53 0.56 -3.08 3.88
CA ILE A 53 0.66 -4.40 3.28
C ILE A 53 -0.51 -4.64 2.33
N PHE A 54 -0.25 -5.36 1.23
CA PHE A 54 -1.28 -5.85 0.33
C PHE A 54 -2.04 -7.01 0.96
N GLY A 55 -3.28 -6.76 1.40
CA GLY A 55 -4.10 -7.70 2.17
C GLY A 55 -4.46 -8.97 1.38
N ARG A 56 -4.60 -8.86 0.06
CA ARG A 56 -4.92 -9.99 -0.81
C ARG A 56 -3.74 -10.95 -1.00
N TYR A 57 -2.50 -10.48 -0.83
CA TYR A 57 -1.31 -11.34 -0.81
C TYR A 57 -1.25 -12.17 0.46
N PHE A 58 -1.55 -11.58 1.62
CA PHE A 58 -1.55 -12.30 2.90
C PHE A 58 -2.56 -13.46 2.92
N ALA A 59 -3.72 -13.29 2.25
CA ALA A 59 -4.71 -14.35 2.10
C ALA A 59 -4.18 -15.59 1.35
N LEU A 60 -3.11 -15.47 0.56
CA LEU A 60 -2.50 -16.60 -0.16
C LEU A 60 -1.56 -17.45 0.71
N PHE A 61 -1.16 -16.96 1.88
CA PHE A 61 -0.23 -17.65 2.81
C PHE A 61 -0.89 -18.06 4.12
N LEU A 62 -2.18 -17.77 4.30
CA LEU A 62 -2.98 -18.12 5.47
C LEU A 62 -3.81 -19.40 5.28
N ASP A 63 -3.64 -20.10 4.16
CA ASP A 63 -4.26 -21.39 3.82
C ASP A 63 -3.21 -22.49 3.76
#